data_AF-A0A2V8DAD6-F1
#
_entry.id   AF-A0A2V8DAD6-F1
#
_cell.length_a   1.000
_cell.length_b   1.000
_cell.length_c   1.000
_cell.angle_alpha   90.00
_cell.angle_beta   90.00
_cell.angle_gamma   90.00
#
_symmetry.space_group_name_H-M   'P 1'
#
loop_
_entity.id
_entity.type
_entity.pdbx_description
1 polymer ?
#
loop_
_entity_poly.entity_id
_entity_poly.type
_entity_poly.pdbx_seq_one_letter_code
_entity_poly.pdbx_strand_id
1 'polypeptide(L)'
;MGSPGLLELKIVEQGPASTKEALMTNGQVPQGTDILPGGSGAPGDSGTVYYLVKKLAAVTGRDLRNARPSVDENNQPAVSFSLNNEGGRKFGKVTGENVGRSLAIILDGRVQSAPRIESRINSEGRITGSFTNEEVQNLSLVLRSGALPAQLTYLREQTIGPSLGADAIRSGVTASIVGLLLVIAFMLVYYRLSGVNAVVALIFNLVILLGLMAYVGAVMTLPGIAGFVLTMGIGVDSNVLIFERIKEELEAQRGVRASINAGFARVFWTLVDTHVAALISCVCLFNFGTGPIRGFAVTLFIGLISNLFTSIFVSKTLFEVALGRRHQVATLSI
;
A
#
# COMPACT_ATOMS: atom_id res chain seq x y z
N MET A 1 -4.93 -20.12 2.54
CA MET A 1 -6.38 -20.11 2.79
C MET A 1 -6.62 -19.37 4.08
N GLY A 2 -7.38 -18.27 4.07
CA GLY A 2 -7.79 -17.61 5.30
C GLY A 2 -8.84 -18.48 5.97
N SER A 3 -8.47 -19.15 7.06
CA SER A 3 -9.39 -19.94 7.84
C SER A 3 -10.37 -18.99 8.56
N PRO A 4 -11.67 -19.32 8.64
CA PRO A 4 -12.67 -18.37 9.14
C PRO A 4 -12.45 -17.97 10.61
N GLY A 5 -11.59 -18.65 11.37
CA GLY A 5 -11.28 -18.30 12.75
C GLY A 5 -12.41 -18.66 13.69
N LEU A 6 -13.16 -19.73 13.39
CA LEU A 6 -14.31 -20.14 14.19
C LEU A 6 -13.82 -20.79 15.49
N LEU A 7 -13.88 -20.03 16.59
CA LEU A 7 -13.68 -20.54 17.94
C LEU A 7 -14.95 -21.22 18.44
N GLU A 8 -14.80 -22.46 18.92
CA GLU A 8 -15.81 -23.17 19.70
C GLU A 8 -15.19 -23.77 20.96
N LEU A 9 -15.82 -23.54 22.11
CA LEU A 9 -15.46 -24.20 23.37
C LEU A 9 -16.48 -25.30 23.64
N LYS A 10 -16.06 -26.56 23.61
CA LYS A 10 -16.94 -27.73 23.80
C LYS A 10 -16.46 -28.61 24.94
N ILE A 11 -17.37 -29.20 25.69
CA ILE A 11 -17.03 -30.16 26.75
C ILE A 11 -16.57 -31.48 26.10
N VAL A 12 -15.45 -32.00 26.58
CA VAL A 12 -14.92 -33.31 26.19
C VAL A 12 -15.66 -34.39 26.99
N GLU A 13 -16.18 -35.37 26.26
CA GLU A 13 -16.79 -36.58 26.82
C GLU A 13 -15.73 -37.69 26.97
N GLN A 14 -14.92 -37.92 25.94
CA GLN A 14 -13.87 -38.96 25.91
C GLN A 14 -12.67 -38.54 25.04
N GLY A 15 -11.49 -39.06 25.36
CA GLY A 15 -10.23 -38.78 24.66
C GLY A 15 -9.15 -38.24 25.61
N PRO A 16 -7.90 -38.05 25.13
CA PRO A 16 -7.44 -38.27 23.75
C PRO A 16 -7.39 -39.77 23.37
N ALA A 17 -7.84 -40.11 22.16
CA ALA A 17 -7.70 -41.45 21.58
C ALA A 17 -6.85 -41.41 20.31
N SER A 18 -6.08 -42.47 20.04
CA SER A 18 -5.24 -42.59 18.85
C SER A 18 -6.03 -42.87 17.57
N THR A 19 -7.20 -43.51 17.67
CA THR A 19 -8.07 -43.81 16.53
C THR A 19 -9.49 -43.29 16.74
N LYS A 20 -10.20 -43.04 15.63
CA LYS A 20 -11.61 -42.62 15.67
C LYS A 20 -12.51 -43.74 16.17
N GLU A 21 -12.23 -45.00 15.82
CA GLU A 21 -13.09 -46.12 16.20
C GLU A 21 -13.15 -46.33 17.72
N ALA A 22 -12.07 -46.01 18.44
CA ALA A 22 -12.00 -46.13 19.89
C ALA A 22 -12.99 -45.21 20.64
N LEU A 23 -13.50 -44.17 19.98
CA LEU A 23 -14.46 -43.21 20.53
C LEU A 23 -15.91 -43.47 20.05
N MET A 24 -16.11 -44.47 19.19
CA MET A 24 -17.43 -44.87 18.70
C MET A 24 -18.02 -45.96 19.60
N THR A 25 -19.32 -45.88 19.87
CA THR A 25 -20.05 -46.96 20.56
C THR A 25 -20.83 -47.75 19.53
N ASN A 26 -20.56 -49.05 19.39
CA ASN A 26 -21.17 -49.91 18.36
C ASN A 26 -21.00 -49.38 16.92
N GLY A 27 -19.85 -48.77 16.61
CA GLY A 27 -19.56 -48.22 15.28
C GLY A 27 -20.32 -46.94 14.92
N GLN A 28 -21.07 -46.35 15.86
CA GLN A 28 -21.75 -45.08 15.70
C GLN A 28 -21.24 -44.04 16.69
N VAL A 29 -21.23 -42.77 16.28
CA VAL A 29 -20.94 -41.65 17.18
C VAL A 29 -22.13 -41.51 18.13
N PRO A 30 -21.91 -41.47 19.47
CA PRO A 30 -22.97 -41.27 20.43
C PRO A 30 -23.85 -40.05 20.10
N GLN A 31 -25.17 -40.15 20.35
CA GLN A 31 -26.07 -39.05 20.02
C GLN A 31 -25.70 -37.78 20.79
N GLY A 32 -25.60 -36.66 20.08
CA GLY A 32 -25.26 -35.36 20.67
C GLY A 32 -23.78 -35.10 20.89
N THR A 33 -22.88 -35.95 20.37
CA THR A 33 -21.43 -35.71 20.35
C THR A 33 -20.89 -35.66 18.92
N ASP A 34 -19.72 -35.03 18.77
CA ASP A 34 -18.92 -34.98 17.54
C ASP A 34 -17.50 -35.46 17.85
N ILE A 35 -16.84 -36.10 16.88
CA ILE A 35 -15.42 -36.48 16.98
C ILE A 35 -14.59 -35.48 16.20
N LEU A 36 -13.66 -34.80 16.89
CA LEU A 36 -12.78 -33.81 16.28
C LEU A 36 -11.31 -34.23 16.37
N PRO A 37 -10.51 -33.99 15.31
CA PRO A 37 -9.07 -34.21 15.35
C PRO A 37 -8.37 -33.09 16.14
N GLY A 38 -7.29 -33.44 16.84
CA GLY A 38 -6.40 -32.52 17.54
C GLY A 38 -4.95 -32.97 17.46
N GLY A 39 -4.03 -32.10 17.89
CA GLY A 39 -2.62 -32.48 18.07
C GLY A 39 -2.42 -33.23 19.38
N SER A 40 -1.54 -34.23 19.41
CA SER A 40 -1.10 -34.79 20.69
C SER A 40 -0.34 -33.69 21.43
N GLY A 41 -0.82 -33.29 22.61
CA GLY A 41 -0.19 -32.23 23.42
C GLY A 41 1.17 -32.62 24.02
N ALA A 42 1.87 -33.60 23.43
CA ALA A 42 3.18 -34.07 23.84
C ALA A 42 4.26 -33.44 22.92
N PRO A 43 5.28 -32.77 23.46
CA PRO A 43 6.36 -32.19 22.64
C PRO A 43 7.06 -33.27 21.82
N GLY A 44 6.98 -33.17 20.48
CA GLY A 44 7.69 -34.05 19.54
C GLY A 44 6.88 -35.21 18.95
N ASP A 45 5.61 -35.35 19.30
CA ASP A 45 4.74 -36.40 18.74
C ASP A 45 3.81 -35.81 17.66
N SER A 46 3.92 -36.30 16.43
CA SER A 46 3.08 -35.86 15.28
C SER A 46 1.79 -36.67 15.16
N GLY A 47 1.42 -37.42 16.20
CA GLY A 47 0.21 -38.20 16.25
C GLY A 47 -1.05 -37.32 16.23
N THR A 48 -1.92 -37.52 15.25
CA THR A 48 -3.27 -36.96 15.30
C THR A 48 -4.07 -37.74 16.32
N VAL A 49 -4.51 -37.07 17.40
CA VAL A 49 -5.41 -37.65 18.39
C VAL A 49 -6.83 -37.18 18.13
N TYR A 50 -7.79 -37.95 18.59
CA TYR A 50 -9.21 -37.65 18.46
C TYR A 50 -9.83 -37.39 19.84
N TYR A 51 -10.76 -36.44 19.86
CA TYR A 51 -11.55 -36.11 21.04
C TYR A 51 -13.03 -36.24 20.71
N LEU A 52 -13.77 -36.90 21.59
CA LEU A 52 -15.22 -36.93 21.58
C LEU A 52 -15.73 -35.72 22.36
N VAL A 53 -16.39 -34.79 21.69
CA VAL A 53 -16.87 -33.53 22.29
C VAL A 53 -18.38 -33.43 22.18
N LYS A 54 -19.04 -32.71 23.09
CA LYS A 54 -20.47 -32.39 22.94
C LYS A 54 -20.71 -31.54 21.70
N LYS A 55 -21.78 -31.85 20.96
CA LYS A 55 -22.16 -31.13 19.73
C LYS A 55 -22.49 -29.66 19.98
N LEU A 56 -23.16 -29.35 21.08
CA LEU A 56 -23.41 -27.96 21.49
C LEU A 56 -22.14 -27.32 22.08
N ALA A 57 -21.70 -26.22 21.47
CA ALA A 57 -20.67 -25.36 22.03
C ALA A 57 -21.17 -24.65 23.29
N ALA A 58 -20.36 -24.66 24.34
CA ALA A 58 -20.60 -23.91 25.56
C ALA A 58 -20.51 -22.39 25.31
N VAL A 59 -19.53 -22.00 24.50
CA VAL A 59 -19.19 -20.62 24.13
C VAL A 59 -18.61 -20.63 22.72
N THR A 60 -18.91 -19.60 21.94
CA THR A 60 -18.38 -19.42 20.58
C THR A 60 -17.57 -18.15 20.45
N GLY A 61 -16.88 -17.95 19.32
CA GLY A 61 -16.18 -16.70 19.03
C GLY A 61 -17.03 -15.42 19.11
N ARG A 62 -18.37 -15.52 19.02
CA ARG A 62 -19.28 -14.37 19.17
C ARG A 62 -19.42 -13.89 20.61
N ASP A 63 -19.14 -14.77 21.56
CA ASP A 63 -19.23 -14.51 22.99
C ASP A 63 -17.94 -13.87 23.54
N LEU A 64 -16.88 -13.79 22.72
CA LEU A 64 -15.62 -13.13 23.06
C LEU A 64 -15.75 -11.60 22.96
N ARG A 65 -15.22 -10.92 23.99
CA ARG A 65 -15.04 -9.46 24.01
C ARG A 65 -13.63 -9.07 23.60
N ASN A 66 -12.62 -9.81 24.03
CA ASN A 66 -11.22 -9.52 23.74
C ASN A 66 -10.33 -10.76 23.91
N ALA A 67 -9.22 -10.82 23.18
CA ALA A 67 -8.16 -11.81 23.36
C ALA A 67 -6.79 -11.13 23.23
N ARG A 68 -5.87 -11.43 24.14
CA ARG A 68 -4.54 -10.83 24.21
C ARG A 68 -3.46 -11.86 24.53
N PRO A 69 -2.26 -11.73 23.94
CA PRO A 69 -1.09 -12.47 24.40
C PRO A 69 -0.87 -12.30 25.90
N SER A 70 -0.56 -13.40 26.57
CA SER A 70 -0.26 -13.49 28.01
C SER A 70 0.82 -14.56 28.21
N VAL A 71 1.30 -14.69 29.43
CA VAL A 71 2.06 -15.86 29.87
C VAL A 71 1.22 -16.69 30.84
N ASP A 72 1.52 -17.98 30.98
CA ASP A 72 0.94 -18.85 32.02
C ASP A 72 1.74 -18.77 33.34
N GLU A 73 1.39 -19.60 34.32
CA GLU A 73 2.04 -19.67 35.63
C GLU A 73 3.49 -20.18 35.57
N ASN A 74 3.84 -20.93 34.51
CA ASN A 74 5.17 -21.46 34.25
C ASN A 74 5.98 -20.57 33.30
N ASN A 75 5.53 -19.34 33.07
CA ASN A 75 6.13 -18.37 32.16
C ASN A 75 6.18 -18.84 30.69
N GLN A 76 5.25 -19.70 30.27
CA GLN A 76 5.07 -20.15 28.89
C GLN A 76 4.06 -19.26 28.15
N PRO A 77 4.19 -19.10 26.81
CA PRO A 77 3.26 -18.30 26.01
C PRO A 77 1.81 -18.82 26.07
N ALA A 78 0.86 -17.92 26.31
CA ALA A 78 -0.56 -18.23 26.46
C ALA A 78 -1.44 -17.12 25.86
N VAL A 79 -2.72 -17.39 25.65
CA VAL A 79 -3.69 -16.38 25.22
C VAL A 79 -4.69 -16.13 26.34
N SER A 80 -4.72 -14.91 26.88
CA SER A 80 -5.80 -14.48 27.77
C SER A 80 -7.00 -14.03 26.97
N PHE A 81 -8.20 -14.39 27.39
CA PHE A 81 -9.43 -13.95 26.75
C PHE A 81 -10.46 -13.47 27.77
N SER A 82 -11.32 -12.55 27.32
CA SER A 82 -12.45 -12.05 28.08
C SER A 82 -13.72 -12.21 27.26
N LEU A 83 -14.81 -12.59 27.91
CA LEU A 83 -16.13 -12.80 27.34
C LEU A 83 -17.00 -11.56 27.55
N ASN A 84 -18.04 -11.43 26.73
CA ASN A 84 -19.11 -10.48 26.97
C ASN A 84 -20.03 -10.96 28.12
N ASN A 85 -20.98 -10.12 28.55
CA ASN A 85 -21.84 -10.44 29.69
C ASN A 85 -22.69 -11.72 29.50
N GLU A 86 -23.13 -11.99 28.27
CA GLU A 86 -23.93 -13.17 27.96
C GLU A 86 -23.05 -14.44 27.94
N GLY A 87 -21.91 -14.36 27.28
CA GLY A 87 -20.87 -15.38 27.22
C GLY A 87 -20.38 -15.79 28.59
N GLY A 88 -20.07 -14.82 29.47
CA GLY A 88 -19.61 -15.10 30.83
C GLY A 88 -20.66 -15.81 31.70
N ARG A 89 -21.96 -15.51 31.51
CA ARG A 89 -23.05 -16.24 32.20
C ARG A 89 -23.19 -17.67 31.70
N LYS A 90 -23.18 -17.88 30.38
CA LYS A 90 -23.22 -19.22 29.76
C LYS A 90 -22.01 -20.05 30.20
N PHE A 91 -20.81 -19.47 30.09
CA PHE A 91 -19.56 -20.13 30.45
C PHE A 91 -19.49 -20.45 31.94
N GLY A 92 -19.88 -19.52 32.81
CA GLY A 92 -19.96 -19.73 34.24
C GLY A 92 -20.93 -20.84 34.63
N LYS A 93 -22.05 -21.01 33.91
CA LYS A 93 -22.97 -22.13 34.15
C LYS A 93 -22.34 -23.47 33.73
N VAL A 94 -21.83 -23.53 32.50
CA VAL A 94 -21.27 -24.77 31.94
C VAL A 94 -20.03 -25.23 32.72
N THR A 95 -19.10 -24.32 33.02
CA THR A 95 -17.89 -24.67 33.79
C THR A 95 -18.22 -25.07 35.23
N GLY A 96 -19.20 -24.41 35.86
CA GLY A 96 -19.65 -24.77 37.22
C GLY A 96 -20.27 -26.17 37.30
N GLU A 97 -20.99 -26.60 36.27
CA GLU A 97 -21.60 -27.95 36.19
C GLU A 97 -20.61 -29.05 35.75
N ASN A 98 -19.44 -28.67 35.24
CA ASN A 98 -18.48 -29.60 34.61
C ASN A 98 -17.07 -29.47 35.22
N VAL A 99 -16.95 -29.06 36.48
CA VAL A 99 -15.68 -29.04 37.21
C VAL A 99 -15.07 -30.44 37.23
N GLY A 100 -13.78 -30.52 36.93
CA GLY A 100 -13.02 -31.78 36.81
C GLY A 100 -13.09 -32.44 35.44
N ARG A 101 -13.88 -31.92 34.49
CA ARG A 101 -13.93 -32.41 33.10
C ARG A 101 -13.03 -31.56 32.18
N SER A 102 -12.69 -32.08 31.01
CA SER A 102 -11.89 -31.34 30.02
C SER A 102 -12.76 -30.47 29.11
N LEU A 103 -12.25 -29.28 28.78
CA LEU A 103 -12.86 -28.34 27.85
C LEU A 103 -12.00 -28.24 26.60
N ALA A 104 -12.50 -28.70 25.46
CA ALA A 104 -11.82 -28.57 24.19
C ALA A 104 -11.95 -27.15 23.65
N ILE A 105 -10.80 -26.55 23.35
CA ILE A 105 -10.67 -25.28 22.63
C ILE A 105 -10.48 -25.64 21.16
N ILE A 106 -11.51 -25.38 20.35
CA ILE A 106 -11.56 -25.77 18.94
C ILE A 106 -11.42 -24.52 18.10
N LEU A 107 -10.50 -24.57 17.14
CA LEU A 107 -10.35 -23.54 16.12
C LEU A 107 -10.49 -24.20 14.75
N ASP A 108 -11.47 -23.74 13.97
CA ASP A 108 -11.72 -24.22 12.61
C ASP A 108 -11.87 -25.75 12.51
N GLY A 109 -12.57 -26.34 13.48
CA GLY A 109 -12.86 -27.77 13.53
C GLY A 109 -11.71 -28.66 14.02
N ARG A 110 -10.61 -28.07 14.51
CA ARG A 110 -9.50 -28.81 15.13
C ARG A 110 -9.32 -28.43 16.59
N VAL A 111 -9.14 -29.43 17.46
CA VAL A 111 -8.87 -29.22 18.89
C VAL A 111 -7.43 -28.74 19.05
N GLN A 112 -7.26 -27.53 19.56
CA GLN A 112 -5.96 -26.91 19.84
C GLN A 112 -5.43 -27.35 21.21
N SER A 113 -6.29 -27.31 22.23
CA SER A 113 -5.99 -27.82 23.56
C SER A 113 -7.27 -28.28 24.27
N ALA A 114 -7.11 -29.18 25.23
CA ALA A 114 -8.21 -29.73 26.02
C ALA A 114 -7.92 -29.68 27.53
N PRO A 115 -7.68 -28.48 28.11
CA PRO A 115 -7.38 -28.34 29.54
C PRO A 115 -8.54 -28.82 30.42
N ARG A 116 -8.20 -29.21 31.64
CA ARG A 116 -9.17 -29.61 32.67
C ARG A 116 -9.75 -28.37 33.34
N ILE A 117 -11.06 -28.37 33.57
CA ILE A 117 -11.75 -27.30 34.31
C ILE A 117 -11.48 -27.52 35.81
N GLU A 118 -10.68 -26.66 36.44
CA GLU A 118 -10.35 -26.78 37.86
C GLU A 118 -11.38 -26.07 38.76
N SER A 119 -11.94 -24.97 38.28
CA SER A 119 -12.90 -24.15 39.01
C SER A 119 -13.89 -23.50 38.05
N ARG A 120 -14.94 -22.88 38.60
CA ARG A 120 -15.94 -22.16 37.81
C ARG A 120 -15.31 -20.91 37.20
N ILE A 121 -15.38 -20.79 35.88
CA ILE A 121 -14.83 -19.65 35.13
C ILE A 121 -15.98 -18.80 34.59
N ASN A 122 -16.02 -17.52 34.96
CA ASN A 122 -17.05 -16.59 34.53
C ASN A 122 -16.62 -15.89 33.23
N SER A 123 -16.09 -14.67 33.33
CA SER A 123 -15.90 -13.78 32.17
C SER A 123 -14.49 -13.76 31.61
N GLU A 124 -13.50 -14.33 32.30
CA GLU A 124 -12.09 -14.29 31.87
C GLU A 124 -11.48 -15.67 31.96
N GLY A 125 -10.64 -16.02 30.98
CA GLY A 125 -9.96 -17.29 30.94
C GLY A 125 -8.62 -17.19 30.22
N ARG A 126 -7.85 -18.27 30.29
CA ARG A 126 -6.56 -18.39 29.62
C ARG A 126 -6.50 -19.68 28.82
N ILE A 127 -6.07 -19.58 27.58
CA ILE A 127 -5.77 -20.71 26.69
C ILE A 127 -4.28 -20.98 26.84
N THR A 128 -3.96 -22.13 27.42
CA THR A 128 -2.59 -22.63 27.61
C THR A 128 -2.32 -23.79 26.65
N GLY A 129 -1.05 -24.01 26.34
CA GLY A 129 -0.58 -25.01 25.40
C GLY A 129 0.89 -24.78 25.05
N SER A 130 1.47 -25.67 24.24
CA SER A 130 2.83 -25.53 23.73
C SER A 130 2.85 -24.56 22.54
N PHE A 131 2.67 -23.27 22.81
CA PHE A 131 2.69 -22.22 21.78
C PHE A 131 4.02 -21.48 21.75
N THR A 132 4.43 -21.07 20.55
CA THR A 132 5.45 -20.06 20.33
C THR A 132 4.86 -18.65 20.45
N ASN A 133 5.72 -17.64 20.65
CA ASN A 133 5.28 -16.24 20.72
C ASN A 133 4.56 -15.78 19.43
N GLU A 134 4.98 -16.26 18.26
CA GLU A 134 4.36 -15.94 16.98
C GLU A 134 2.96 -16.58 16.85
N GLU A 135 2.82 -17.84 17.26
CA GLU A 135 1.52 -18.53 17.29
C GLU A 135 0.53 -17.85 18.24
N VAL A 136 0.99 -17.40 19.41
CA VAL A 136 0.15 -16.64 20.36
C VAL A 136 -0.34 -15.32 19.74
N GLN A 137 0.53 -14.59 19.02
CA GLN A 137 0.13 -13.36 18.33
C GLN A 137 -0.92 -13.63 17.27
N ASN A 138 -0.68 -14.61 16.39
CA ASN A 138 -1.61 -15.00 15.34
C ASN A 138 -2.95 -15.50 15.92
N LEU A 139 -2.91 -16.36 16.93
CA LEU A 139 -4.11 -16.87 17.60
C LEU A 139 -4.90 -15.72 18.24
N SER A 140 -4.24 -14.82 18.97
CA SER A 140 -4.92 -13.66 19.57
C SER A 140 -5.58 -12.74 18.54
N LEU A 141 -4.99 -12.61 17.34
CA LEU A 141 -5.55 -11.85 16.23
C LEU A 141 -6.80 -12.53 15.68
N VAL A 142 -6.74 -13.84 15.43
CA VAL A 142 -7.85 -14.65 14.92
C VAL A 142 -9.04 -14.65 15.90
N LEU A 143 -8.79 -14.82 17.19
CA LEU A 143 -9.83 -14.79 18.22
C LEU A 143 -10.48 -13.39 18.34
N ARG A 144 -9.72 -12.32 18.13
CA ARG A 144 -10.22 -10.93 18.14
C ARG A 144 -11.03 -10.56 16.90
N SER A 145 -10.61 -11.04 15.72
CA SER A 145 -11.35 -10.78 14.48
C SER A 145 -12.70 -11.51 14.45
N GLY A 146 -12.86 -12.51 15.32
CA GLY A 146 -14.04 -13.37 15.37
C GLY A 146 -14.14 -14.25 14.11
N ALA A 147 -15.19 -15.06 14.07
CA ALA A 147 -15.47 -15.85 12.89
C ALA A 147 -15.86 -14.93 11.72
N LEU A 148 -15.10 -14.95 10.63
CA LEU A 148 -15.48 -14.25 9.41
C LEU A 148 -16.85 -14.77 8.94
N PRO A 149 -17.87 -13.90 8.75
CA PRO A 149 -19.24 -14.32 8.46
C PRO A 149 -19.40 -15.01 7.11
N ALA A 150 -18.41 -14.91 6.23
CA ALA A 150 -18.37 -15.56 4.93
C ALA A 150 -16.93 -15.95 4.58
N GLN A 151 -16.79 -16.97 3.74
CA GLN A 151 -15.49 -17.40 3.21
C GLN A 151 -14.93 -16.29 2.31
N LEU A 152 -13.72 -15.84 2.60
CA LEU A 152 -12.99 -14.90 1.75
C LEU A 152 -12.30 -15.68 0.62
N THR A 153 -12.69 -15.38 -0.63
CA THR A 153 -11.93 -15.81 -1.80
C THR A 153 -11.04 -14.66 -2.26
N TYR A 154 -9.73 -14.90 -2.31
CA TYR A 154 -8.79 -13.93 -2.86
C TYR A 154 -9.02 -13.80 -4.37
N LEU A 155 -9.54 -12.65 -4.83
CA LEU A 155 -9.69 -12.38 -6.27
C LEU A 155 -8.36 -12.04 -6.93
N ARG A 156 -7.50 -11.28 -6.24
CA ARG A 156 -6.21 -10.85 -6.75
C ARG A 156 -5.32 -10.38 -5.60
N GLU A 157 -4.11 -10.92 -5.53
CA GLU A 157 -3.07 -10.48 -4.61
C GLU A 157 -1.85 -10.09 -5.43
N GLN A 158 -1.29 -8.92 -5.16
CA GLN A 158 -0.03 -8.47 -5.75
C GLN A 158 0.90 -8.07 -4.62
N THR A 159 1.88 -8.94 -4.36
CA THR A 159 2.89 -8.71 -3.34
C THR A 159 4.15 -8.22 -4.01
N ILE A 160 4.50 -6.96 -3.77
CA ILE A 160 5.74 -6.35 -4.27
C ILE A 160 6.73 -6.30 -3.12
N GLY A 161 7.89 -6.93 -3.30
CA GLY A 161 8.97 -6.91 -2.32
C GLY A 161 9.54 -5.49 -2.15
N PRO A 162 9.88 -5.06 -0.92
CA PRO A 162 10.47 -3.74 -0.68
C PRO A 162 11.74 -3.47 -1.48
N SER A 163 12.57 -4.49 -1.70
CA SER A 163 13.81 -4.38 -2.50
C SER A 163 13.53 -4.03 -3.96
N LEU A 164 12.56 -4.69 -4.59
CA LEU A 164 12.20 -4.45 -5.98
C LEU A 164 11.68 -3.02 -6.19
N GLY A 165 10.92 -2.50 -5.22
CA GLY A 165 10.47 -1.11 -5.22
C GLY A 165 11.63 -0.12 -5.10
N ALA A 166 12.55 -0.36 -4.16
CA ALA A 166 13.71 0.49 -3.96
C ALA A 166 14.64 0.51 -5.18
N ASP A 167 14.91 -0.64 -5.79
CA ASP A 167 15.76 -0.74 -6.97
C ASP A 167 15.13 -0.05 -8.19
N ALA A 168 13.82 -0.18 -8.36
CA ALA A 168 13.10 0.50 -9.44
C ALA A 168 13.11 2.03 -9.26
N ILE A 169 12.91 2.53 -8.05
CA ILE A 169 13.00 3.96 -7.75
C ILE A 169 14.42 4.46 -8.02
N ARG A 170 15.44 3.76 -7.51
CA ARG A 170 16.84 4.15 -7.69
C ARG A 170 17.23 4.22 -9.17
N SER A 171 16.84 3.20 -9.94
CA SER A 171 17.09 3.14 -11.39
C SER A 171 16.33 4.24 -12.16
N GLY A 172 15.08 4.52 -11.77
CA GLY A 172 14.29 5.60 -12.36
C GLY A 172 14.89 6.97 -12.09
N VAL A 173 15.36 7.23 -10.86
CA VAL A 173 16.01 8.49 -10.48
C VAL A 173 17.34 8.66 -11.22
N THR A 174 18.19 7.62 -11.27
CA THR A 174 19.46 7.71 -12.02
C THR A 174 19.23 7.93 -13.51
N ALA A 175 18.27 7.22 -14.13
CA ALA A 175 17.90 7.45 -15.53
C ALA A 175 17.41 8.89 -15.77
N SER A 176 16.60 9.43 -14.84
CA SER A 176 16.10 10.81 -14.91
C SER A 176 17.23 11.84 -14.84
N ILE A 177 18.20 11.64 -13.95
CA ILE A 177 19.36 12.54 -13.80
C ILE A 177 20.25 12.49 -15.05
N VAL A 178 20.55 11.29 -15.55
CA VAL A 178 21.36 11.14 -16.78
C VAL A 178 20.65 11.78 -17.97
N GLY A 179 19.34 11.54 -18.12
CA GLY A 179 18.53 12.17 -19.16
C GLY A 179 18.54 13.70 -19.07
N LEU A 180 18.36 14.26 -17.87
CA LEU A 180 18.42 15.69 -17.61
C LEU A 180 19.79 16.29 -18.03
N LEU A 181 20.89 15.64 -17.66
CA LEU A 181 22.24 16.11 -18.02
C LEU A 181 22.46 16.10 -19.54
N LEU A 182 22.00 15.06 -20.24
CA LEU A 182 22.10 14.97 -21.70
C LEU A 182 21.28 16.08 -22.39
N VAL A 183 20.08 16.35 -21.90
CA VAL A 183 19.21 17.40 -22.42
C VAL A 183 19.83 18.79 -22.18
N ILE A 184 20.38 19.05 -20.98
CA ILE A 184 21.09 20.29 -20.68
C ILE A 184 22.30 20.45 -21.62
N ALA A 185 23.10 19.41 -21.79
CA ALA A 185 24.26 19.44 -22.68
C ALA A 185 23.86 19.75 -24.13
N PHE A 186 22.80 19.10 -24.63
CA PHE A 186 22.26 19.36 -25.96
C PHE A 186 21.83 20.83 -26.12
N MET A 187 21.08 21.38 -25.15
CA MET A 187 20.60 22.76 -25.21
C MET A 187 21.76 23.77 -25.21
N LEU A 188 22.80 23.54 -24.41
CA LEU A 188 23.96 24.42 -24.34
C LEU A 188 24.81 24.38 -25.62
N VAL A 189 24.95 23.19 -26.24
CA VAL A 189 25.73 23.03 -27.48
C VAL A 189 25.00 23.63 -28.68
N TYR A 190 23.70 23.32 -28.84
CA TYR A 190 22.93 23.74 -30.02
C TYR A 190 22.52 25.22 -29.96
N TYR A 191 21.98 25.68 -28.80
CA TYR A 191 21.39 27.02 -28.65
C TYR A 191 22.30 28.04 -27.94
N ARG A 192 23.53 27.65 -27.56
CA ARG A 192 24.54 28.51 -26.92
C ARG A 192 23.96 29.35 -25.78
N LEU A 193 23.97 30.69 -25.91
CA LEU A 193 23.54 31.62 -24.86
C LEU A 193 22.03 31.53 -24.58
N SER A 194 21.22 31.23 -25.61
CA SER A 194 19.78 30.99 -25.44
C SER A 194 19.51 29.63 -24.78
N GLY A 195 20.42 28.68 -24.98
CA GLY A 195 20.44 27.41 -24.23
C GLY A 195 20.50 27.62 -22.71
N VAL A 196 21.27 28.61 -22.25
CA VAL A 196 21.33 28.95 -20.81
C VAL A 196 19.97 29.39 -20.27
N ASN A 197 19.21 30.19 -21.02
CA ASN A 197 17.86 30.58 -20.63
C ASN A 197 16.93 29.36 -20.52
N ALA A 198 17.00 28.42 -21.47
CA ALA A 198 16.20 27.19 -21.41
C ALA A 198 16.56 26.33 -20.19
N VAL A 199 17.85 26.19 -19.87
CA VAL A 199 18.30 25.42 -18.70
C VAL A 199 17.78 26.04 -17.40
N VAL A 200 17.85 27.37 -17.28
CA VAL A 200 17.32 28.07 -16.09
C VAL A 200 15.81 27.87 -15.99
N ALA A 201 15.06 28.05 -17.09
CA ALA A 201 13.62 27.82 -17.11
C ALA A 201 13.25 26.36 -16.73
N LEU A 202 14.02 25.38 -17.22
CA LEU A 202 13.85 23.97 -16.88
C LEU A 202 14.10 23.70 -15.39
N ILE A 203 15.12 24.29 -14.79
CA ILE A 203 15.40 24.16 -13.35
C ILE A 203 14.26 24.76 -12.52
N PHE A 204 13.76 25.95 -12.89
CA PHE A 204 12.60 26.53 -12.21
C PHE A 204 11.36 25.64 -12.34
N ASN A 205 11.12 25.06 -13.53
CA ASN A 205 10.02 24.13 -13.75
C ASN A 205 10.13 22.92 -12.83
N LEU A 206 11.34 22.37 -12.71
CA LEU A 206 11.64 21.26 -11.82
C LEU A 206 11.35 21.58 -10.35
N VAL A 207 11.81 22.74 -9.88
CA VAL A 207 11.58 23.20 -8.50
C VAL A 207 10.08 23.39 -8.22
N ILE A 208 9.34 24.01 -9.15
CA ILE A 208 7.90 24.23 -9.00
C ILE A 208 7.16 22.88 -8.99
N LEU A 209 7.49 21.96 -9.90
CA LEU A 209 6.87 20.64 -9.94
C LEU A 209 7.09 19.87 -8.64
N LEU A 210 8.33 19.82 -8.13
CA LEU A 210 8.64 19.11 -6.88
C LEU A 210 7.98 19.80 -5.67
N GLY A 211 7.99 21.13 -5.64
CA GLY A 211 7.34 21.91 -4.58
C GLY A 211 5.82 21.69 -4.54
N LEU A 212 5.16 21.68 -5.69
CA LEU A 212 3.71 21.47 -5.77
C LEU A 212 3.33 20.02 -5.46
N MET A 213 4.15 19.05 -5.90
CA MET A 213 3.98 17.64 -5.53
C MET A 213 4.06 17.44 -4.00
N ALA A 214 5.06 18.06 -3.36
CA ALA A 214 5.21 18.02 -1.91
C ALA A 214 4.04 18.71 -1.19
N TYR A 215 3.57 19.86 -1.71
CA TYR A 215 2.45 20.61 -1.13
C TYR A 215 1.13 19.83 -1.15
N VAL A 216 0.83 19.11 -2.24
CA VAL A 216 -0.41 18.33 -2.39
C VAL A 216 -0.29 16.95 -1.68
N GLY A 217 0.88 16.58 -1.18
CA GLY A 217 1.12 15.25 -0.61
C GLY A 217 1.06 14.14 -1.65
N ALA A 218 1.41 14.44 -2.90
CA ALA A 218 1.36 13.48 -3.98
C ALA A 218 2.47 12.42 -3.81
N VAL A 219 2.10 11.15 -3.93
CA VAL A 219 3.04 10.04 -3.77
C VAL A 219 3.87 9.86 -5.04
N MET A 220 5.20 9.90 -4.90
CA MET A 220 6.13 9.62 -5.99
C MET A 220 6.21 8.11 -6.23
N THR A 221 5.40 7.63 -7.18
CA THR A 221 5.41 6.23 -7.63
C THR A 221 6.37 6.05 -8.80
N LEU A 222 6.69 4.80 -9.16
CA LEU A 222 7.52 4.51 -10.33
C LEU A 222 6.95 5.11 -11.63
N PRO A 223 5.63 5.00 -11.92
CA PRO A 223 5.03 5.74 -13.03
C PRO A 223 5.08 7.26 -12.83
N GLY A 224 4.97 7.78 -11.60
CA GLY A 224 5.19 9.20 -11.32
C GLY A 224 6.56 9.70 -11.82
N ILE A 225 7.62 8.91 -11.63
CA ILE A 225 8.97 9.21 -12.16
C ILE A 225 8.97 9.25 -13.69
N ALA A 226 8.22 8.38 -14.37
CA ALA A 226 8.08 8.45 -15.82
C ALA A 226 7.37 9.74 -16.27
N GLY A 227 6.34 10.19 -15.53
CA GLY A 227 5.66 11.47 -15.78
C GLY A 227 6.58 12.68 -15.59
N PHE A 228 7.48 12.58 -14.61
CA PHE A 228 8.54 13.57 -14.39
C PHE A 228 9.50 13.67 -15.57
N VAL A 229 10.02 12.54 -16.07
CA VAL A 229 10.91 12.50 -17.24
C VAL A 229 10.20 13.05 -18.48
N LEU A 230 8.95 12.65 -18.70
CA LEU A 230 8.14 13.15 -19.81
C LEU A 230 7.96 14.67 -19.75
N THR A 231 7.66 15.21 -18.57
CA THR A 231 7.51 16.66 -18.35
C THR A 231 8.80 17.40 -18.67
N MET A 232 9.97 16.87 -18.30
CA MET A 232 11.25 17.49 -18.65
C MET A 232 11.44 17.58 -20.16
N GLY A 233 11.10 16.51 -20.90
CA GLY A 233 11.17 16.50 -22.37
C GLY A 233 10.25 17.54 -23.00
N ILE A 234 8.99 17.59 -22.57
CA ILE A 234 8.00 18.57 -23.04
C ILE A 234 8.43 20.01 -22.72
N GLY A 235 9.07 20.21 -21.56
CA GLY A 235 9.57 21.54 -21.18
C GLY A 235 10.71 22.03 -22.05
N VAL A 236 11.58 21.12 -22.49
CA VAL A 236 12.63 21.49 -23.44
C VAL A 236 12.07 21.74 -24.84
N ASP A 237 11.15 20.89 -25.31
CA ASP A 237 10.43 21.09 -26.57
C ASP A 237 9.76 22.48 -26.63
N SER A 238 9.09 22.88 -25.55
CA SER A 238 8.45 24.18 -25.43
C SER A 238 9.44 25.34 -25.61
N ASN A 239 10.62 25.24 -24.99
CA ASN A 239 11.66 26.25 -25.11
C ASN A 239 12.28 26.27 -26.51
N VAL A 240 12.52 25.11 -27.11
CA VAL A 240 13.01 24.96 -28.49
C VAL A 240 12.06 25.65 -29.47
N LEU A 241 10.75 25.38 -29.37
CA LEU A 241 9.75 25.96 -30.26
C LEU A 241 9.67 27.50 -30.13
N ILE A 242 9.83 28.03 -28.91
CA ILE A 242 9.97 29.48 -28.70
C ILE A 242 11.22 30.01 -29.43
N PHE A 243 12.36 29.35 -29.29
CA PHE A 243 13.62 29.83 -29.83
C PHE A 243 13.64 29.82 -31.36
N GLU A 244 13.15 28.75 -31.98
CA GLU A 244 13.02 28.67 -33.43
C GLU A 244 12.09 29.76 -33.96
N ARG A 245 10.96 30.01 -33.28
CA ARG A 245 10.07 31.09 -33.72
C ARG A 245 10.69 32.48 -33.57
N ILE A 246 11.50 32.71 -32.54
CA ILE A 246 12.27 33.95 -32.38
C ILE A 246 13.31 34.08 -33.50
N LYS A 247 13.98 33.00 -33.92
CA LYS A 247 14.91 33.00 -35.06
C LYS A 247 14.22 33.39 -36.35
N GLU A 248 13.09 32.78 -36.67
CA GLU A 248 12.29 33.13 -37.86
C GLU A 248 11.91 34.62 -37.88
N GLU A 249 11.58 35.19 -36.72
CA GLU A 249 11.24 36.61 -36.57
C GLU A 249 12.46 37.55 -36.65
N LEU A 250 13.66 37.06 -36.36
CA LEU A 250 14.92 37.80 -36.57
C LEU A 250 15.34 37.79 -38.04
N GLU A 251 15.16 36.67 -38.74
CA GLU A 251 15.43 36.54 -40.18
C GLU A 251 14.52 37.46 -41.01
N ALA A 252 13.30 37.71 -40.54
CA ALA A 252 12.38 38.69 -41.13
C ALA A 252 12.78 40.17 -40.90
N GLN A 253 14.03 40.44 -40.48
CA GLN A 253 14.61 41.77 -40.21
C GLN A 253 13.84 42.65 -39.22
N ARG A 254 13.15 42.05 -38.25
CA ARG A 254 12.59 42.79 -37.12
C ARG A 254 13.70 43.08 -36.11
N GLY A 255 13.65 44.23 -35.45
CA GLY A 255 14.59 44.55 -34.39
C GLY A 255 14.51 43.52 -33.25
N VAL A 256 15.63 43.20 -32.62
CA VAL A 256 15.77 42.11 -31.63
C VAL A 256 14.63 42.03 -30.60
N ARG A 257 14.24 43.16 -29.99
CA ARG A 257 13.13 43.20 -29.01
C ARG A 257 11.76 42.95 -29.65
N ALA A 258 11.55 43.42 -30.87
CA ALA A 258 10.32 43.20 -31.62
C ALA A 258 10.19 41.72 -32.04
N SER A 259 11.28 41.08 -32.47
CA SER A 259 11.31 39.66 -32.83
C SER A 259 10.96 38.76 -31.65
N ILE A 260 11.48 39.06 -30.46
CA ILE A 260 11.16 38.31 -29.23
C ILE A 260 9.68 38.46 -28.88
N ASN A 261 9.15 39.68 -28.85
CA ASN A 261 7.74 39.90 -28.53
C ASN A 261 6.81 39.23 -29.56
N ALA A 262 7.14 39.32 -30.85
CA ALA A 262 6.38 38.64 -31.90
C ALA A 262 6.47 37.11 -31.79
N GLY A 263 7.67 36.57 -31.50
CA GLY A 263 7.90 35.15 -31.32
C GLY A 263 7.06 34.58 -30.18
N PHE A 264 7.14 35.18 -28.98
CA PHE A 264 6.35 34.75 -27.83
C PHE A 264 4.83 34.89 -28.08
N ALA A 265 4.38 35.96 -28.73
CA ALA A 265 2.95 36.16 -29.01
C ALA A 265 2.38 35.10 -29.97
N ARG A 266 3.14 34.70 -31.00
CA ARG A 266 2.71 33.63 -31.92
C ARG A 266 2.78 32.25 -31.29
N VAL A 267 3.86 31.95 -30.56
CA VAL A 267 4.06 30.64 -29.94
C VAL A 267 3.09 30.38 -28.79
N PHE A 268 2.61 31.43 -28.11
CA PHE A 268 1.69 31.31 -26.99
C PHE A 268 0.50 30.38 -27.30
N TRP A 269 -0.18 30.59 -28.42
CA TRP A 269 -1.36 29.79 -28.79
C TRP A 269 -1.00 28.34 -29.10
N THR A 270 0.14 28.10 -29.77
CA THR A 270 0.62 26.75 -30.05
C THR A 270 0.99 26.00 -28.76
N LEU A 271 1.66 26.66 -27.82
CA LEU A 271 2.01 26.03 -26.53
C LEU A 271 0.76 25.71 -25.72
N VAL A 272 -0.17 26.66 -25.62
CA VAL A 272 -1.43 26.46 -24.88
C VAL A 272 -2.21 25.30 -25.48
N ASP A 273 -2.36 25.23 -26.79
CA ASP A 273 -3.11 24.16 -27.47
C ASP A 273 -2.52 22.77 -27.17
N THR A 274 -1.20 22.60 -27.38
CA THR A 274 -0.50 21.33 -27.10
C THR A 274 -0.60 20.92 -25.63
N HIS A 275 -0.46 21.87 -24.70
CA HIS A 275 -0.57 21.57 -23.27
C HIS A 275 -1.99 21.27 -22.84
N VAL A 276 -2.99 21.96 -23.37
CA VAL A 276 -4.41 21.72 -23.07
C VAL A 276 -4.82 20.32 -23.53
N ALA A 277 -4.42 19.90 -24.72
CA ALA A 277 -4.66 18.53 -25.19
C ALA A 277 -4.07 17.46 -24.25
N ALA A 278 -2.84 17.69 -23.77
CA ALA A 278 -2.18 16.80 -22.82
C ALA A 278 -2.85 16.83 -21.43
N LEU A 279 -3.32 18.00 -20.97
CA LEU A 279 -4.05 18.17 -19.70
C LEU A 279 -5.38 17.42 -19.72
N ILE A 280 -6.13 17.46 -20.82
CA ILE A 280 -7.37 16.68 -21.00
C ILE A 280 -7.07 15.19 -20.81
N SER A 281 -5.98 14.70 -21.41
CA SER A 281 -5.53 13.31 -21.26
C SER A 281 -5.19 12.98 -19.80
N CYS A 282 -4.54 13.90 -19.08
CA CYS A 282 -4.25 13.73 -17.64
C CYS A 282 -5.53 13.61 -16.80
N VAL A 283 -6.55 14.43 -17.10
CA VAL A 283 -7.84 14.38 -16.40
C VAL A 283 -8.53 13.02 -16.62
N CYS A 284 -8.48 12.49 -17.84
CA CYS A 284 -8.98 11.15 -18.13
C CYS A 284 -8.19 10.07 -17.35
N LEU A 285 -6.86 10.13 -17.37
CA LEU A 285 -6.00 9.18 -16.65
C LEU A 285 -6.20 9.25 -15.13
N PHE A 286 -6.49 10.43 -14.59
CA PHE A 286 -6.75 10.58 -13.16
C PHE A 286 -8.08 9.96 -12.75
N ASN A 287 -9.16 10.22 -13.51
CA ASN A 287 -10.49 9.70 -13.21
C ASN A 287 -10.61 8.19 -13.45
N PHE A 288 -10.11 7.71 -14.58
CA PHE A 288 -10.27 6.31 -15.01
C PHE A 288 -9.06 5.42 -14.66
N GLY A 289 -7.89 6.02 -14.39
CA GLY A 289 -6.70 5.26 -14.00
C GLY A 289 -6.80 4.67 -12.60
N THR A 290 -6.11 3.56 -12.38
CA THR A 290 -6.03 2.87 -11.09
C THR A 290 -4.63 2.94 -10.51
N GLY A 291 -4.55 3.03 -9.17
CA GLY A 291 -3.32 2.98 -8.38
C GLY A 291 -2.17 3.81 -8.98
N PRO A 292 -1.12 3.16 -9.56
CA PRO A 292 0.06 3.85 -10.09
C PRO A 292 -0.21 4.85 -11.24
N ILE A 293 -1.24 4.61 -12.07
CA ILE A 293 -1.57 5.47 -13.23
C ILE A 293 -2.05 6.84 -12.75
N ARG A 294 -2.74 6.91 -11.60
CA ARG A 294 -3.15 8.19 -11.01
C ARG A 294 -1.93 9.01 -10.59
N GLY A 295 -0.91 8.37 -10.01
CA GLY A 295 0.35 9.04 -9.66
C GLY A 295 1.02 9.68 -10.88
N PHE A 296 1.12 8.93 -11.98
CA PHE A 296 1.61 9.47 -13.27
C PHE A 296 0.79 10.68 -13.74
N ALA A 297 -0.54 10.58 -13.71
CA ALA A 297 -1.43 11.64 -14.16
C ALA A 297 -1.26 12.94 -13.35
N VAL A 298 -1.12 12.85 -12.01
CA VAL A 298 -0.91 14.04 -11.18
C VAL A 298 0.45 14.68 -11.46
N THR A 299 1.53 13.89 -11.57
CA THR A 299 2.85 14.43 -11.89
C THR A 299 2.85 15.14 -13.24
N LEU A 300 2.26 14.53 -14.27
CA LEU A 300 2.19 15.12 -15.61
C LEU A 300 1.30 16.37 -15.64
N PHE A 301 0.16 16.37 -14.94
CA PHE A 301 -0.74 17.53 -14.87
C PHE A 301 -0.06 18.75 -14.25
N ILE A 302 0.57 18.56 -13.08
CA ILE A 302 1.33 19.62 -12.40
C ILE A 302 2.48 20.09 -13.30
N GLY A 303 3.18 19.15 -13.92
CA GLY A 303 4.30 19.41 -14.82
C GLY A 303 3.94 20.27 -16.01
N LEU A 304 2.82 19.98 -16.68
CA LEU A 304 2.35 20.75 -17.83
C LEU A 304 1.97 22.18 -17.44
N ILE A 305 1.25 22.37 -16.33
CA ILE A 305 0.87 23.71 -15.85
C ILE A 305 2.11 24.53 -15.47
N SER A 306 3.01 23.93 -14.70
CA SER A 306 4.28 24.54 -14.32
C SER A 306 5.11 24.90 -15.54
N ASN A 307 5.19 23.99 -16.52
CA ASN A 307 5.98 24.19 -17.72
C ASN A 307 5.45 25.34 -18.60
N LEU A 308 4.12 25.45 -18.74
CA LEU A 308 3.50 26.55 -19.47
C LEU A 308 3.85 27.89 -18.82
N PHE A 309 3.80 27.95 -17.49
CA PHE A 309 4.21 29.14 -16.74
C PHE A 309 5.69 29.47 -16.93
N THR A 310 6.59 28.49 -16.76
CA THR A 310 8.04 28.74 -16.86
C THR A 310 8.48 29.07 -18.28
N SER A 311 7.92 28.40 -19.29
CA SER A 311 8.29 28.62 -20.69
C SER A 311 7.82 29.98 -21.19
N ILE A 312 6.67 30.50 -20.73
CA ILE A 312 6.15 31.78 -21.20
C ILE A 312 6.62 32.95 -20.33
N PHE A 313 6.52 32.82 -19.01
CA PHE A 313 6.83 33.93 -18.10
C PHE A 313 8.33 33.98 -17.78
N VAL A 314 8.88 32.91 -17.20
CA VAL A 314 10.28 32.88 -16.74
C VAL A 314 11.24 33.04 -17.91
N SER A 315 11.04 32.30 -19.00
CA SER A 315 11.90 32.39 -20.19
C SER A 315 11.87 33.79 -20.81
N LYS A 316 10.68 34.40 -20.96
CA LYS A 316 10.54 35.75 -21.51
C LYS A 316 11.22 36.80 -20.62
N THR A 317 11.01 36.75 -19.31
CA THR A 317 11.67 37.67 -18.36
C THR A 317 13.19 37.53 -18.43
N LEU A 318 13.72 36.31 -18.57
CA LEU A 318 15.15 36.10 -18.74
C LEU A 318 15.69 36.73 -20.03
N PHE A 319 14.97 36.62 -21.15
CA PHE A 319 15.35 37.30 -22.40
C PHE A 319 15.34 38.82 -22.24
N GLU A 320 14.31 39.39 -21.63
CA GLU A 320 14.18 40.83 -21.40
C GLU A 320 15.31 41.37 -20.51
N VAL A 321 15.66 40.66 -19.43
CA VAL A 321 16.78 41.01 -18.54
C VAL A 321 18.12 40.92 -19.27
N ALA A 322 18.34 39.86 -20.06
CA ALA A 322 19.56 39.69 -20.85
C ALA A 322 19.74 40.83 -21.87
N LEU A 323 18.65 41.32 -22.45
CA LEU A 323 18.64 42.44 -23.40
C LEU A 323 18.72 43.81 -22.73
N GLY A 324 18.18 43.96 -21.51
CA GLY A 324 18.31 45.17 -20.72
C GLY A 324 19.76 45.46 -20.31
N ARG A 325 20.57 44.40 -20.12
CA ARG A 325 22.00 44.51 -19.77
C ARG A 325 22.94 44.82 -20.93
N ARG A 326 22.52 44.65 -22.19
CA ARG A 326 23.35 44.96 -23.36
C ARG A 326 22.77 46.16 -24.12
N HIS A 327 23.37 47.33 -23.91
CA HIS A 327 22.90 48.61 -24.45
C HIS A 327 23.05 48.75 -25.99
N GLN A 328 23.77 47.84 -26.65
CA GLN A 328 23.79 47.66 -28.10
C GLN A 328 24.00 46.17 -28.40
N VAL A 329 23.02 45.50 -29.03
CA VAL A 329 23.22 44.12 -29.51
C VAL A 329 22.77 44.04 -30.95
N ALA A 330 23.76 44.00 -31.86
CA ALA A 330 23.54 43.72 -33.26
C ALA A 330 23.26 42.23 -33.54
N THR A 331 23.56 41.32 -32.60
CA THR A 331 23.39 39.87 -32.79
C THR A 331 22.98 39.12 -31.52
N LEU A 332 21.88 38.39 -31.62
CA LEU A 332 21.46 37.37 -30.66
C LEU A 332 22.15 36.05 -31.02
N SER A 333 22.88 35.45 -30.08
CA SER A 333 23.45 34.12 -30.26
C SER A 333 22.40 33.07 -29.89
N ILE A 334 21.57 32.70 -30.87
CA ILE A 334 20.56 31.64 -30.79
C ILE A 334 20.89 30.62 -31.87
#